data_AF-A0A8S0WPQ5-F1
#
_entry.id   AF-A0A8S0WPQ5-F1
#
_cell.length_a   1.000
_cell.length_b   1.000
_cell.length_c   1.000
_cell.angle_alpha   90.00
_cell.angle_beta   90.00
_cell.angle_gamma   90.00
#
_symmetry.space_group_name_H-M   'P 1'
#
loop_
_entity.id
_entity.type
_entity.pdbx_description
1 polymer ?
#
loop_
_entity_poly.entity_id
_entity_poly.type
_entity_poly.pdbx_seq_one_letter_code
_entity_poly.pdbx_strand_id
1 'polypeptide(L)'
;MIYADMHIHIGRSLDGKAVKITAAASLDLPRILEQAGAVKGLSLIGIVDAHSTGVRRDFETLLAEGILRPLAGGGYRAGELTVIPGVEAELAVGGGAAHLLAYFPGLAEVGEYVRRLRPYVKNWQLSSQKAFLPVKDWLDAVLSSGGVWLPAHAFTPHKGIYGNCCRRLAEVLPELPRGLEIGLSADRQMARSISELDGVELFSNSDAHSLPNIAREYNALQLSEASFAGWQDLLARRAGRVAANYGLNPEVGKYHRSFCLICEKVVEGAPPAFVCPRCGSEHVVPGVLDRLVSIADRAVASGVSAAGLPEAAGGGRYVYQIPLRRLPGIGPKTIERLLGVFGTEMAVLHEADPEDLMRVAGEKAARWILGSRRGELRVEPGGGGIFGRVVDILS
;
A
#
# COMPACT_ATOMS: atom_id res chain seq x y z
N MET A 1 10.62 -16.71 2.87
CA MET A 1 10.22 -15.32 2.52
C MET A 1 8.87 -15.40 1.87
N ILE A 2 7.98 -14.45 2.11
CA ILE A 2 6.64 -14.42 1.51
C ILE A 2 6.36 -13.06 0.89
N TYR A 3 5.45 -13.01 -0.08
CA TYR A 3 4.97 -11.76 -0.66
C TYR A 3 3.62 -11.36 -0.07
N ALA A 4 3.49 -10.10 0.36
CA ALA A 4 2.33 -9.63 1.09
C ALA A 4 1.82 -8.26 0.63
N ASP A 5 0.50 -8.14 0.49
CA ASP A 5 -0.22 -6.88 0.23
C ASP A 5 -1.31 -6.69 1.29
N MET A 6 -1.06 -5.80 2.24
CA MET A 6 -1.89 -5.68 3.44
C MET A 6 -3.05 -4.69 3.29
N HIS A 7 -3.19 -4.01 2.15
CA HIS A 7 -4.20 -2.96 1.97
C HIS A 7 -5.04 -3.20 0.72
N ILE A 8 -6.04 -4.07 0.84
CA ILE A 8 -6.98 -4.40 -0.23
C ILE A 8 -8.40 -4.10 0.22
N HIS A 9 -9.12 -3.29 -0.56
CA HIS A 9 -10.54 -3.00 -0.35
C HIS A 9 -11.45 -4.05 -1.00
N ILE A 10 -12.70 -4.03 -0.58
CA ILE A 10 -13.84 -4.73 -1.17
C ILE A 10 -14.74 -3.68 -1.81
N GLY A 11 -15.03 -3.82 -3.10
CA GLY A 11 -15.99 -2.94 -3.79
C GLY A 11 -17.43 -3.30 -3.47
N ARG A 12 -17.74 -4.60 -3.36
CA ARG A 12 -19.09 -5.11 -3.14
C ARG A 12 -19.08 -6.40 -2.32
N SER A 13 -20.01 -6.53 -1.38
CA SER A 13 -20.26 -7.79 -0.67
C SER A 13 -21.05 -8.78 -1.53
N LEU A 14 -21.08 -10.06 -1.14
CA LEU A 14 -21.77 -11.12 -1.90
C LEU A 14 -23.28 -10.90 -2.00
N ASP A 15 -23.88 -10.18 -1.04
CA ASP A 15 -25.29 -9.75 -1.09
C ASP A 15 -25.54 -8.58 -2.06
N GLY A 16 -24.52 -8.19 -2.82
CA GLY A 16 -24.62 -7.17 -3.86
C GLY A 16 -24.56 -5.73 -3.34
N LYS A 17 -24.35 -5.49 -2.05
CA LYS A 17 -24.25 -4.11 -1.51
C LYS A 17 -22.86 -3.52 -1.70
N ALA A 18 -22.80 -2.24 -2.06
CA ALA A 18 -21.53 -1.52 -2.14
C ALA A 18 -20.83 -1.47 -0.77
N VAL A 19 -19.51 -1.61 -0.78
CA VAL A 19 -18.66 -1.50 0.42
C VAL A 19 -17.73 -0.30 0.26
N LYS A 20 -16.77 -0.33 -0.68
CA LYS A 20 -15.99 0.84 -1.12
C LYS A 20 -16.55 1.36 -2.44
N ILE A 21 -17.23 2.51 -2.41
CA ILE A 21 -17.92 3.10 -3.57
C ILE A 21 -16.95 3.37 -4.74
N THR A 22 -15.71 3.76 -4.44
CA THR A 22 -14.67 4.07 -5.42
C THR A 22 -13.99 2.82 -6.00
N ALA A 23 -14.27 1.63 -5.46
CA ALA A 23 -13.71 0.38 -5.93
C ALA A 23 -14.62 -0.33 -6.94
N ALA A 24 -14.03 -1.17 -7.77
CA ALA A 24 -14.75 -1.93 -8.79
C ALA A 24 -15.78 -2.87 -8.15
N ALA A 25 -16.98 -2.97 -8.73
CA ALA A 25 -18.02 -3.87 -8.24
C ALA A 25 -17.62 -5.36 -8.30
N SER A 26 -16.63 -5.72 -9.14
CA SER A 26 -16.05 -7.06 -9.24
C SER A 26 -15.03 -7.38 -8.15
N LEU A 27 -14.66 -6.40 -7.31
CA LEU A 27 -13.72 -6.59 -6.21
C LEU A 27 -14.47 -7.13 -4.98
N ASP A 28 -14.92 -8.38 -5.08
CA ASP A 28 -15.53 -9.13 -3.98
C ASP A 28 -14.54 -10.12 -3.35
N LEU A 29 -14.86 -10.64 -2.17
CA LEU A 29 -13.93 -11.47 -1.40
C LEU A 29 -13.45 -12.72 -2.19
N PRO A 30 -14.32 -13.56 -2.79
CA PRO A 30 -13.85 -14.75 -3.53
C PRO A 30 -12.91 -14.40 -4.69
N ARG A 31 -13.23 -13.38 -5.49
CA ARG A 31 -12.37 -12.97 -6.61
C ARG A 31 -11.05 -12.38 -6.14
N ILE A 32 -11.02 -11.71 -4.99
CA ILE A 32 -9.76 -11.27 -4.39
C ILE A 32 -8.90 -12.47 -4.00
N LEU A 33 -9.46 -13.51 -3.38
CA LEU A 33 -8.71 -14.71 -2.99
C LEU A 33 -8.07 -15.37 -4.21
N GLU A 34 -8.84 -15.54 -5.29
CA GLU A 34 -8.36 -16.09 -6.56
C GLU A 34 -7.28 -15.18 -7.19
N GLN A 35 -7.56 -13.89 -7.31
CA GLN A 35 -6.63 -12.93 -7.92
C GLN A 35 -5.33 -12.82 -7.12
N ALA A 36 -5.40 -12.73 -5.79
CA ALA A 36 -4.23 -12.57 -4.92
C ALA A 36 -3.40 -13.87 -4.85
N GLY A 37 -4.04 -15.02 -4.65
CA GLY A 37 -3.36 -16.30 -4.53
C GLY A 37 -2.92 -16.87 -5.87
N ALA A 38 -3.85 -17.10 -6.78
CA ALA A 38 -3.60 -17.87 -8.01
C ALA A 38 -2.98 -17.03 -9.13
N VAL A 39 -3.34 -15.75 -9.26
CA VAL A 39 -2.81 -14.90 -10.35
C VAL A 39 -1.60 -14.11 -9.89
N LYS A 40 -1.71 -13.38 -8.77
CA LYS A 40 -0.59 -12.57 -8.26
C LYS A 40 0.49 -13.43 -7.64
N GLY A 41 0.15 -14.46 -6.86
CA GLY A 41 1.12 -15.27 -6.12
C GLY A 41 1.50 -14.65 -4.78
N LEU A 42 0.58 -13.93 -4.14
CA LEU A 42 0.74 -13.46 -2.77
C LEU A 42 0.52 -14.61 -1.79
N SER A 43 1.26 -14.62 -0.68
CA SER A 43 1.08 -15.61 0.40
C SER A 43 0.33 -15.03 1.60
N LEU A 44 0.25 -13.70 1.71
CA LEU A 44 -0.45 -13.00 2.79
C LEU A 44 -1.15 -11.75 2.24
N ILE A 45 -2.42 -11.55 2.60
CA ILE A 45 -3.15 -10.32 2.29
C ILE A 45 -3.92 -9.79 3.49
N GLY A 46 -4.15 -8.47 3.48
CA GLY A 46 -5.05 -7.78 4.41
C GLY A 46 -6.30 -7.27 3.69
N ILE A 47 -7.48 -7.65 4.21
CA ILE A 47 -8.77 -7.14 3.72
C ILE A 47 -9.24 -6.05 4.67
N VAL A 48 -9.13 -4.79 4.26
CA VAL A 48 -9.29 -3.63 5.16
C VAL A 48 -10.75 -3.16 5.32
N ASP A 49 -11.70 -4.00 4.93
CA ASP A 49 -13.14 -3.70 4.98
C ASP A 49 -13.91 -4.70 5.85
N ALA A 50 -13.20 -5.45 6.71
CA ALA A 50 -13.78 -6.51 7.52
C ALA A 50 -14.73 -5.99 8.61
N HIS A 51 -14.78 -4.68 8.92
CA HIS A 51 -15.83 -4.11 9.77
C HIS A 51 -17.20 -4.09 9.07
N SER A 52 -17.21 -4.08 7.73
CA SER A 52 -18.44 -3.99 6.94
C SER A 52 -19.35 -5.17 7.25
N THR A 53 -20.64 -4.89 7.46
CA THR A 53 -21.63 -5.91 7.78
C THR A 53 -21.77 -6.94 6.65
N GLY A 54 -21.74 -6.49 5.39
CA GLY A 54 -21.72 -7.39 4.24
C GLY A 54 -20.44 -8.23 4.20
N VAL A 55 -19.28 -7.61 4.35
CA VAL A 55 -17.98 -8.33 4.29
C VAL A 55 -17.85 -9.35 5.41
N ARG A 56 -18.28 -9.05 6.65
CA ARG A 56 -18.28 -10.05 7.75
C ARG A 56 -19.11 -11.28 7.39
N ARG A 57 -20.28 -11.07 6.78
CA ARG A 57 -21.11 -12.18 6.30
C ARG A 57 -20.42 -12.95 5.18
N ASP A 58 -19.71 -12.27 4.28
CA ASP A 58 -18.94 -12.94 3.23
C ASP A 58 -17.85 -13.86 3.84
N PHE A 59 -17.13 -13.39 4.87
CA PHE A 59 -16.19 -14.25 5.60
C PHE A 59 -16.90 -15.43 6.28
N GLU A 60 -18.05 -15.22 6.93
CA GLU A 60 -18.86 -16.27 7.55
C GLU A 60 -19.33 -17.32 6.53
N THR A 61 -19.79 -16.87 5.35
CA THR A 61 -20.17 -17.75 4.23
C THR A 61 -18.97 -18.59 3.78
N LEU A 62 -17.81 -17.97 3.52
CA LEU A 62 -16.63 -18.72 3.06
C LEU A 62 -16.05 -19.66 4.13
N LEU A 63 -16.23 -19.35 5.41
CA LEU A 63 -15.92 -20.27 6.51
C LEU A 63 -16.86 -21.48 6.52
N ALA A 64 -18.17 -21.25 6.35
CA ALA A 64 -19.17 -22.32 6.30
C ALA A 64 -18.98 -23.25 5.08
N GLU A 65 -18.53 -22.69 3.96
CA GLU A 65 -18.20 -23.45 2.74
C GLU A 65 -16.84 -24.15 2.80
N GLY A 66 -16.04 -23.91 3.86
CA GLY A 66 -14.72 -24.51 4.03
C GLY A 66 -13.62 -23.95 3.11
N ILE A 67 -13.93 -22.85 2.40
CA ILE A 67 -12.99 -22.08 1.57
C ILE A 67 -11.98 -21.35 2.46
N LEU A 68 -12.47 -20.73 3.55
CA LEU A 68 -11.64 -20.16 4.60
C LEU A 68 -11.53 -21.14 5.76
N ARG A 69 -10.34 -21.21 6.36
CA ARG A 69 -10.10 -22.00 7.58
C ARG A 69 -9.33 -21.15 8.60
N PRO A 70 -9.77 -21.07 9.86
CA PRO A 70 -9.06 -20.28 10.87
C PRO A 70 -7.66 -20.85 11.13
N LEU A 71 -6.70 -19.96 11.36
CA LEU A 71 -5.34 -20.30 11.77
C LEU A 71 -5.17 -20.13 13.27
N ALA A 72 -4.37 -20.99 13.90
CA ALA A 72 -4.08 -20.91 15.34
C ALA A 72 -3.43 -19.57 15.72
N GLY A 73 -2.53 -19.06 14.88
CA GLY A 73 -1.91 -17.72 15.03
C GLY A 73 -2.79 -16.56 14.58
N GLY A 74 -4.09 -16.77 14.31
CA GLY A 74 -5.01 -15.76 13.79
C GLY A 74 -4.90 -15.55 12.27
N GLY A 75 -5.97 -15.00 11.70
CA GLY A 75 -6.21 -14.95 10.26
C GLY A 75 -6.84 -16.24 9.73
N TYR A 76 -7.01 -16.29 8.41
CA TYR A 76 -7.68 -17.36 7.70
C TYR A 76 -6.83 -17.89 6.55
N ARG A 77 -6.85 -19.20 6.34
CA ARG A 77 -6.21 -19.89 5.20
C ARG A 77 -7.23 -20.09 4.08
N ALA A 78 -6.85 -19.70 2.85
CA ALA A 78 -7.57 -19.93 1.60
C ALA A 78 -6.62 -20.61 0.59
N GLY A 79 -6.64 -21.94 0.51
CA GLY A 79 -5.56 -22.67 -0.17
C GLY A 79 -4.21 -22.38 0.49
N GLU A 80 -3.24 -21.85 -0.25
CA GLU A 80 -1.94 -21.43 0.30
C GLU A 80 -1.92 -19.98 0.82
N LEU A 81 -2.93 -19.18 0.46
CA LEU A 81 -3.03 -17.76 0.81
C LEU A 81 -3.49 -17.58 2.27
N THR A 82 -2.84 -16.69 3.00
CA THR A 82 -3.30 -16.23 4.31
C THR A 82 -4.02 -14.89 4.19
N VAL A 83 -5.15 -14.75 4.88
CA VAL A 83 -6.01 -13.56 4.87
C VAL A 83 -6.14 -13.04 6.30
N ILE A 84 -5.73 -11.79 6.53
CA ILE A 84 -5.92 -11.09 7.80
C ILE A 84 -7.07 -10.10 7.65
N PRO A 85 -8.10 -10.18 8.52
CA PRO A 85 -9.18 -9.18 8.52
C PRO A 85 -8.67 -7.86 9.10
N GLY A 86 -8.99 -6.76 8.43
CA GLY A 86 -8.63 -5.42 8.85
C GLY A 86 -9.70 -4.38 8.55
N VAL A 87 -9.38 -3.14 8.89
CA VAL A 87 -10.24 -1.96 8.81
C VAL A 87 -9.39 -0.77 8.40
N GLU A 88 -9.79 -0.03 7.36
CA GLU A 88 -9.36 1.35 7.14
C GLU A 88 -10.39 2.30 7.78
N ALA A 89 -9.95 3.14 8.71
CA ALA A 89 -10.77 4.14 9.38
C ALA A 89 -10.29 5.56 9.02
N GLU A 90 -11.22 6.47 8.77
CA GLU A 90 -10.89 7.90 8.62
C GLU A 90 -11.11 8.62 9.95
N LEU A 91 -10.08 9.32 10.45
CA LEU A 91 -10.17 10.13 11.67
C LEU A 91 -9.69 11.55 11.43
N ALA A 92 -10.24 12.49 12.21
CA ALA A 92 -9.66 13.83 12.32
C ALA A 92 -8.36 13.73 13.14
N VAL A 93 -7.25 14.17 12.56
CA VAL A 93 -5.91 14.09 13.17
C VAL A 93 -5.19 15.41 12.93
N GLY A 94 -4.68 16.04 13.98
CA GLY A 94 -4.04 17.35 13.89
C GLY A 94 -4.94 18.38 13.18
N GLY A 95 -4.40 19.01 12.13
CA GLY A 95 -5.13 19.97 11.30
C GLY A 95 -5.95 19.37 10.16
N GLY A 96 -5.95 18.05 10.01
CA GLY A 96 -6.50 17.37 8.84
C GLY A 96 -7.27 16.11 9.16
N ALA A 97 -7.30 15.19 8.20
CA ALA A 97 -7.87 13.86 8.38
C ALA A 97 -6.90 12.82 7.83
N ALA A 98 -6.75 11.71 8.54
CA ALA A 98 -5.89 10.61 8.16
C ALA A 98 -6.69 9.31 8.03
N HIS A 99 -6.25 8.45 7.12
CA HIS A 99 -6.64 7.05 7.15
C HIS A 99 -5.68 6.26 8.05
N LEU A 100 -6.24 5.48 8.95
CA LEU A 100 -5.51 4.58 9.84
C LEU A 100 -6.00 3.16 9.58
N LEU A 101 -5.05 2.24 9.45
CA LEU A 101 -5.32 0.82 9.28
C LEU A 101 -5.30 0.14 10.65
N ALA A 102 -6.22 -0.78 10.85
CA ALA A 102 -6.24 -1.70 11.97
C ALA A 102 -6.46 -3.13 11.45
N TYR A 103 -5.86 -4.11 12.11
CA TYR A 103 -5.96 -5.52 11.74
C TYR A 103 -6.15 -6.37 12.98
N PHE A 104 -6.85 -7.48 12.83
CA PHE A 104 -7.31 -8.27 13.96
C PHE A 104 -7.02 -9.76 13.76
N PRO A 105 -6.89 -10.54 14.86
CA PRO A 105 -6.71 -11.99 14.79
C PRO A 105 -7.87 -12.72 14.09
N GLY A 106 -9.09 -12.21 14.18
CA GLY A 106 -10.27 -12.83 13.61
C GLY A 106 -11.51 -11.93 13.63
N LEU A 107 -12.61 -12.45 13.07
CA LEU A 107 -13.89 -11.73 13.00
C LEU A 107 -14.51 -11.45 14.37
N ALA A 108 -14.20 -12.24 15.40
CA ALA A 108 -14.70 -12.02 16.75
C ALA A 108 -14.15 -10.70 17.31
N GLU A 109 -12.85 -10.47 17.14
CA GLU A 109 -12.13 -9.26 17.53
C GLU A 109 -12.56 -8.05 16.70
N VAL A 110 -12.77 -8.23 15.39
CA VAL A 110 -13.41 -7.19 14.56
C VAL A 110 -14.79 -6.84 15.11
N GLY A 111 -15.57 -7.83 15.55
CA GLY A 111 -16.87 -7.63 16.18
C GLY A 111 -16.81 -6.81 17.47
N GLU A 112 -15.80 -7.02 18.31
CA GLU A 112 -15.54 -6.20 19.51
C GLU A 112 -15.19 -4.76 19.15
N TYR A 113 -14.28 -4.58 18.19
CA TYR A 113 -13.91 -3.26 17.68
C TYR A 113 -15.14 -2.49 17.16
N VAL A 114 -15.98 -3.15 16.34
CA VAL A 114 -17.23 -2.57 15.82
C VAL A 114 -18.18 -2.20 16.97
N ARG A 115 -18.35 -3.06 17.99
CA ARG A 115 -19.22 -2.77 19.14
C ARG A 115 -18.79 -1.51 19.87
N ARG A 116 -17.49 -1.37 20.15
CA ARG A 116 -16.92 -0.22 20.86
C ARG A 116 -17.08 1.08 20.08
N LEU A 117 -16.88 1.02 18.77
CA LEU A 117 -16.93 2.21 17.92
C LEU A 117 -18.32 2.54 17.36
N ARG A 118 -19.31 1.66 17.57
CA ARG A 118 -20.66 1.80 17.02
C ARG A 118 -21.28 3.19 17.16
N PRO A 119 -21.15 3.91 18.30
CA PRO A 119 -21.72 5.25 18.46
C PRO A 119 -21.08 6.32 17.56
N TYR A 120 -19.85 6.10 17.10
CA TYR A 120 -19.03 7.11 16.44
C TYR A 120 -18.97 6.98 14.92
N VAL A 121 -19.53 5.91 14.35
CA VAL A 121 -19.55 5.66 12.90
C VAL A 121 -21.00 5.47 12.44
N LYS A 122 -21.39 6.23 11.41
CA LYS A 122 -22.78 6.28 10.93
C LYS A 122 -23.17 5.06 10.09
N ASN A 123 -22.25 4.50 9.32
CA ASN A 123 -22.54 3.45 8.35
C ASN A 123 -21.53 2.30 8.45
N TRP A 124 -21.99 1.14 8.91
CA TRP A 124 -21.18 -0.07 9.06
C TRP A 124 -21.27 -1.00 7.85
N GLN A 125 -21.79 -0.54 6.72
CA GLN A 125 -21.71 -1.25 5.44
C GLN A 125 -20.57 -0.68 4.58
N LEU A 126 -20.33 0.63 4.66
CA LEU A 126 -19.35 1.31 3.83
C LEU A 126 -17.95 1.25 4.44
N SER A 127 -16.95 1.20 3.56
CA SER A 127 -15.54 1.28 3.88
C SER A 127 -15.10 2.72 4.22
N SER A 128 -13.97 2.86 4.93
CA SER A 128 -13.26 4.12 5.23
C SER A 128 -14.15 5.23 5.79
N GLN A 129 -15.15 4.87 6.58
CA GLN A 129 -16.06 5.86 7.14
C GLN A 129 -15.33 6.73 8.16
N LYS A 130 -15.66 8.01 8.14
CA LYS A 130 -15.21 8.94 9.18
C LYS A 130 -15.79 8.53 10.52
N ALA A 131 -14.90 8.28 11.46
CA ALA A 131 -15.24 8.04 12.85
C ALA A 131 -15.16 9.37 13.63
N PHE A 132 -16.23 9.72 14.33
CA PHE A 132 -16.37 10.99 15.05
C PHE A 132 -15.93 10.83 16.51
N LEU A 133 -14.64 10.58 16.72
CA LEU A 133 -14.02 10.43 18.03
C LEU A 133 -12.53 10.84 17.99
N PRO A 134 -11.92 11.11 19.16
CA PRO A 134 -10.47 11.29 19.27
C PRO A 134 -9.67 10.06 18.83
N VAL A 135 -8.49 10.28 18.23
CA VAL A 135 -7.58 9.20 17.80
C VAL A 135 -7.21 8.25 18.94
N LYS A 136 -7.03 8.79 20.15
CA LYS A 136 -6.73 7.99 21.34
C LYS A 136 -7.82 6.96 21.62
N ASP A 137 -9.09 7.34 21.53
CA ASP A 137 -10.21 6.43 21.83
C ASP A 137 -10.37 5.37 20.73
N TRP A 138 -10.07 5.72 19.48
CA TRP A 138 -9.98 4.75 18.39
C TRP A 138 -8.86 3.74 18.63
N LEU A 139 -7.67 4.22 19.00
CA LEU A 139 -6.53 3.37 19.30
C LEU A 139 -6.82 2.43 20.47
N ASP A 140 -7.42 2.94 21.55
CA ASP A 140 -7.83 2.13 22.71
C ASP A 140 -8.82 1.03 22.27
N ALA A 141 -9.74 1.32 21.35
CA ALA A 141 -10.65 0.31 20.80
C ALA A 141 -9.93 -0.76 19.96
N VAL A 142 -8.91 -0.38 19.18
CA VAL A 142 -8.11 -1.34 18.40
C VAL A 142 -7.31 -2.26 19.33
N LEU A 143 -6.52 -1.69 20.24
CA LEU A 143 -5.63 -2.44 21.12
C LEU A 143 -6.40 -3.33 22.11
N SER A 144 -7.50 -2.82 22.70
CA SER A 144 -8.32 -3.62 23.62
C SER A 144 -9.10 -4.75 22.95
N SER A 145 -9.22 -4.72 21.61
CA SER A 145 -9.78 -5.81 20.82
C SER A 145 -8.69 -6.76 20.29
N GLY A 146 -7.44 -6.63 20.75
CA GLY A 146 -6.31 -7.46 20.32
C GLY A 146 -5.76 -7.14 18.94
N GLY A 147 -6.15 -5.99 18.37
CA GLY A 147 -5.68 -5.55 17.06
C GLY A 147 -4.32 -4.87 17.09
N VAL A 148 -3.75 -4.69 15.90
CA VAL A 148 -2.58 -3.83 15.65
C VAL A 148 -2.96 -2.75 14.65
N TRP A 149 -2.19 -1.66 14.59
CA TRP A 149 -2.51 -0.51 13.76
C TRP A 149 -1.27 0.09 13.08
N LEU A 150 -1.51 0.81 11.97
CA LEU A 150 -0.53 1.66 11.30
C LEU A 150 -1.20 2.77 10.48
N PRO A 151 -0.60 3.95 10.33
CA PRO A 151 -1.09 4.97 9.38
C PRO A 151 -1.05 4.45 7.94
N ALA A 152 -2.13 4.69 7.19
CA ALA A 152 -2.22 4.36 5.78
C ALA A 152 -1.52 5.42 4.93
N HIS A 153 -0.95 5.01 3.78
CA HIS A 153 -0.43 5.85 2.69
C HIS A 153 0.05 7.25 3.11
N ALA A 154 0.99 7.29 4.06
CA ALA A 154 1.22 8.41 4.96
C ALA A 154 1.60 9.73 4.27
N PHE A 155 2.21 9.64 3.09
CA PHE A 155 2.70 10.80 2.34
C PHE A 155 1.73 11.30 1.28
N THR A 156 0.58 10.66 1.09
CA THR A 156 -0.41 11.12 0.12
C THR A 156 -1.00 12.47 0.53
N PRO A 157 -1.20 13.43 -0.40
CA PRO A 157 -1.68 14.77 -0.07
C PRO A 157 -3.06 14.81 0.59
N HIS A 158 -3.87 13.77 0.37
CA HIS A 158 -5.19 13.63 0.96
C HIS A 158 -5.22 12.36 1.80
N LYS A 159 -5.64 12.48 3.06
CA LYS A 159 -5.78 11.35 3.99
C LYS A 159 -4.47 10.65 4.40
N GLY A 160 -3.32 11.03 3.83
CA GLY A 160 -2.00 10.72 4.38
C GLY A 160 -1.62 11.63 5.55
N ILE A 161 -1.19 11.03 6.66
CA ILE A 161 -0.94 11.75 7.93
C ILE A 161 0.19 12.80 7.84
N TYR A 162 1.29 12.54 7.14
CA TYR A 162 2.34 13.54 6.86
C TYR A 162 1.95 14.47 5.72
N GLY A 163 1.16 13.97 4.77
CA GLY A 163 0.68 14.74 3.63
C GLY A 163 -0.18 15.94 4.03
N ASN A 164 -1.02 15.80 5.06
CA ASN A 164 -1.96 16.88 5.43
C ASN A 164 -2.21 17.11 6.94
N CYS A 165 -1.82 16.21 7.83
CA CYS A 165 -2.25 16.31 9.24
C CYS A 165 -1.19 16.94 10.16
N CYS A 166 0.09 16.62 9.94
CA CYS A 166 1.15 16.95 10.89
C CYS A 166 2.53 17.11 10.25
N ARG A 167 3.44 17.73 11.00
CA ARG A 167 4.88 17.73 10.71
C ARG A 167 5.58 16.57 11.42
N ARG A 168 5.16 16.25 12.65
CA ARG A 168 5.62 15.07 13.38
C ARG A 168 4.46 14.22 13.90
N LEU A 169 4.61 12.90 13.87
CA LEU A 169 3.59 11.97 14.40
C LEU A 169 3.41 12.16 15.90
N ALA A 170 4.49 12.37 16.64
CA ALA A 170 4.46 12.59 18.08
C ALA A 170 3.65 13.85 18.50
N GLU A 171 3.37 14.78 17.58
CA GLU A 171 2.54 15.96 17.84
C GLU A 171 1.04 15.66 17.77
N VAL A 172 0.63 14.58 17.10
CA VAL A 172 -0.78 14.32 16.76
C VAL A 172 -1.29 12.91 17.11
N LEU A 173 -0.39 11.98 17.42
CA LEU A 173 -0.72 10.62 17.83
C LEU A 173 -0.36 10.40 19.30
N PRO A 174 -1.14 9.60 20.04
CA PRO A 174 -0.87 9.30 21.44
C PRO A 174 0.39 8.45 21.65
N GLU A 175 0.79 7.67 20.64
CA GLU A 175 2.05 6.92 20.61
C GLU A 175 2.56 6.82 19.17
N LEU A 176 3.87 6.60 19.00
CA LEU A 176 4.44 6.34 17.68
C LEU A 176 4.01 4.95 17.19
N PRO A 177 3.60 4.81 15.91
CA PRO A 177 3.18 3.54 15.39
C PRO A 177 4.37 2.59 15.23
N ARG A 178 4.12 1.29 15.33
CA ARG A 178 5.14 0.25 15.09
C ARG A 178 5.40 -0.01 13.61
N GLY A 179 4.42 0.30 12.76
CA GLY A 179 4.52 0.24 11.31
C GLY A 179 3.88 1.46 10.66
N LEU A 180 4.21 1.71 9.39
CA LEU A 180 3.64 2.78 8.59
C LEU A 180 3.59 2.36 7.13
N GLU A 181 2.46 2.60 6.47
CA GLU A 181 2.35 2.44 5.03
C GLU A 181 2.82 3.71 4.32
N ILE A 182 3.84 3.56 3.46
CA ILE A 182 4.43 4.67 2.70
C ILE A 182 3.39 5.22 1.71
N GLY A 183 2.80 4.32 0.92
CA GLY A 183 1.85 4.63 -0.15
C GLY A 183 2.51 5.07 -1.46
N LEU A 184 1.70 5.08 -2.53
CA LEU A 184 2.15 5.19 -3.94
C LEU A 184 2.94 6.45 -4.33
N SER A 185 3.05 7.43 -3.44
CA SER A 185 3.59 8.76 -3.75
C SER A 185 4.96 9.02 -3.13
N ALA A 186 5.48 8.08 -2.35
CA ALA A 186 6.78 8.18 -1.71
C ALA A 186 7.47 6.81 -1.72
N ASP A 187 8.76 6.80 -1.40
CA ASP A 187 9.54 5.58 -1.20
C ASP A 187 10.19 5.57 0.20
N ARG A 188 10.99 4.54 0.49
CA ARG A 188 11.70 4.42 1.77
C ARG A 188 12.68 5.55 2.03
N GLN A 189 13.39 6.05 1.02
CA GLN A 189 14.40 7.08 1.23
C GLN A 189 13.76 8.43 1.49
N MET A 190 12.66 8.72 0.81
CA MET A 190 11.77 9.81 1.14
C MET A 190 11.28 9.72 2.59
N ALA A 191 10.77 8.56 3.03
CA ALA A 191 10.34 8.38 4.42
C ALA A 191 11.48 8.58 5.45
N ARG A 192 12.69 8.08 5.16
CA ARG A 192 13.89 8.20 6.03
C ARG A 192 14.40 9.63 6.22
N SER A 193 13.91 10.58 5.42
CA SER A 193 14.18 12.00 5.64
C SER A 193 13.53 12.56 6.92
N ILE A 194 12.66 11.78 7.55
CA ILE A 194 12.02 12.07 8.83
C ILE A 194 12.57 11.11 9.90
N SER A 195 13.42 11.62 10.80
CA SER A 195 14.14 10.82 11.78
C SER A 195 13.27 10.03 12.76
N GLU A 196 12.04 10.49 13.07
CA GLU A 196 11.12 9.76 13.96
C GLU A 196 10.66 8.40 13.38
N LEU A 197 10.88 8.17 12.08
CA LEU A 197 10.57 6.92 11.40
C LEU A 197 11.68 5.87 11.44
N ASP A 198 12.87 6.17 11.97
CA ASP A 198 13.96 5.16 12.10
C ASP A 198 13.51 3.94 12.92
N GLY A 199 12.61 4.19 13.88
CA GLY A 199 12.02 3.18 14.75
C GLY A 199 10.75 2.51 14.21
N VAL A 200 10.34 2.78 12.97
CA VAL A 200 9.05 2.34 12.41
C VAL A 200 9.26 1.40 11.23
N GLU A 201 8.56 0.26 11.22
CA GLU A 201 8.58 -0.64 10.06
C GLU A 201 7.80 -0.05 8.88
N LEU A 202 8.43 0.02 7.71
CA LEU A 202 7.82 0.64 6.53
C LEU A 202 7.24 -0.40 5.57
N PHE A 203 5.96 -0.23 5.23
CA PHE A 203 5.21 -1.08 4.32
C PHE A 203 4.83 -0.34 3.03
N SER A 204 4.70 -1.09 1.94
CA SER A 204 4.18 -0.64 0.66
C SER A 204 3.08 -1.61 0.26
N ASN A 205 1.85 -1.10 0.19
CA ASN A 205 0.67 -1.89 -0.12
C ASN A 205 -0.11 -1.22 -1.25
N SER A 206 -0.95 -2.00 -1.91
CA SER A 206 -1.57 -1.55 -3.13
C SER A 206 -2.65 -0.49 -2.92
N ASP A 207 -3.34 -0.45 -1.79
CA ASP A 207 -4.63 0.27 -1.68
C ASP A 207 -5.54 -0.11 -2.86
N ALA A 208 -5.70 -1.42 -3.07
CA ALA A 208 -6.32 -1.96 -4.27
C ALA A 208 -7.82 -1.66 -4.31
N HIS A 209 -8.23 -0.97 -5.37
CA HIS A 209 -9.61 -0.66 -5.71
C HIS A 209 -10.12 -1.44 -6.94
N SER A 210 -9.33 -2.36 -7.47
CA SER A 210 -9.72 -3.29 -8.52
C SER A 210 -8.81 -4.52 -8.52
N LEU A 211 -9.30 -5.64 -9.05
CA LEU A 211 -8.55 -6.91 -9.08
C LEU A 211 -7.16 -6.76 -9.72
N PRO A 212 -6.99 -6.08 -10.87
CA PRO A 212 -5.66 -5.89 -11.44
C PRO A 212 -4.72 -5.10 -10.52
N ASN A 213 -5.23 -4.17 -9.72
CA ASN A 213 -4.42 -3.28 -8.88
C ASN A 213 -3.89 -3.95 -7.60
N ILE A 214 -4.37 -5.14 -7.24
CA ILE A 214 -3.76 -5.96 -6.18
C ILE A 214 -2.27 -6.16 -6.49
N ALA A 215 -1.42 -6.04 -5.48
CA ALA A 215 0.03 -6.10 -5.60
C ALA A 215 0.66 -5.10 -6.58
N ARG A 216 0.02 -3.94 -6.85
CA ARG A 216 0.74 -2.84 -7.54
C ARG A 216 1.86 -2.25 -6.67
N GLU A 217 1.71 -2.38 -5.35
CA GLU A 217 2.79 -2.34 -4.37
C GLU A 217 2.59 -3.50 -3.40
N TYR A 218 3.68 -4.04 -2.88
CA TYR A 218 3.67 -5.17 -1.94
C TYR A 218 5.03 -5.28 -1.22
N ASN A 219 5.12 -6.24 -0.32
CA ASN A 219 6.26 -6.42 0.56
C ASN A 219 6.81 -7.84 0.42
N ALA A 220 8.14 -8.00 0.43
CA ALA A 220 8.77 -9.26 0.76
C ALA A 220 8.99 -9.31 2.28
N LEU A 221 8.28 -10.22 2.94
CA LEU A 221 8.31 -10.38 4.39
C LEU A 221 9.07 -11.65 4.77
N GLN A 222 9.89 -11.52 5.81
CA GLN A 222 10.37 -12.67 6.56
C GLN A 222 9.53 -12.74 7.83
N LEU A 223 8.70 -13.77 7.94
CA LEU A 223 7.87 -14.04 9.13
C LEU A 223 8.28 -15.38 9.74
N SER A 224 8.04 -15.54 11.04
CA SER A 224 8.09 -16.84 11.72
C SER A 224 7.01 -17.78 11.19
N GLU A 225 5.82 -17.23 10.95
CA GLU A 225 4.66 -17.92 10.38
C GLU A 225 3.80 -16.95 9.55
N ALA A 226 3.12 -17.46 8.53
CA ALA A 226 2.14 -16.69 7.76
C ALA A 226 0.78 -16.70 8.49
N SER A 227 0.66 -15.84 9.49
CA SER A 227 -0.54 -15.64 10.32
C SER A 227 -0.56 -14.22 10.91
N PHE A 228 -1.63 -13.85 11.60
CA PHE A 228 -1.71 -12.58 12.31
C PHE A 228 -0.60 -12.44 13.37
N ALA A 229 -0.33 -13.50 14.15
CA ALA A 229 0.70 -13.52 15.18
C ALA A 229 2.09 -13.29 14.60
N GLY A 230 2.44 -13.97 13.50
CA GLY A 230 3.73 -13.76 12.82
C GLY A 230 3.90 -12.33 12.31
N TRP A 231 2.83 -11.71 11.81
CA TRP A 231 2.87 -10.31 11.38
C TRP A 231 2.91 -9.32 12.56
N GLN A 232 2.20 -9.60 13.65
CA GLN A 232 2.28 -8.85 14.91
C GLN A 232 3.69 -8.90 15.49
N ASP A 233 4.36 -10.05 15.44
CA ASP A 233 5.76 -10.21 15.87
C ASP A 233 6.73 -9.35 15.06
N LEU A 234 6.50 -9.25 13.75
CA LEU A 234 7.29 -8.37 12.88
C LEU A 234 7.12 -6.90 13.30
N LEU A 235 5.87 -6.43 13.48
CA LEU A 235 5.60 -5.06 13.93
C LEU A 235 6.18 -4.79 15.32
N ALA A 236 6.07 -5.76 16.23
CA ALA A 236 6.64 -5.70 17.55
C ALA A 236 8.19 -5.79 17.54
N ARG A 237 8.80 -6.11 16.39
CA ARG A 237 10.23 -6.39 16.24
C ARG A 237 10.73 -7.53 17.14
N ARG A 238 9.84 -8.48 17.43
CA ARG A 238 10.15 -9.71 18.17
C ARG A 238 10.74 -10.76 17.25
N ALA A 239 10.16 -10.92 16.06
CA ALA A 239 10.64 -11.85 15.04
C ALA A 239 10.23 -11.38 13.65
N GLY A 240 11.06 -11.66 12.65
CA GLY A 240 10.80 -11.27 11.26
C GLY A 240 11.23 -9.85 10.93
N ARG A 241 11.05 -9.48 9.65
CA ARG A 241 11.40 -8.16 9.11
C ARG A 241 10.78 -7.93 7.73
N VAL A 242 10.64 -6.67 7.35
CA VAL A 242 10.41 -6.29 5.94
C VAL A 242 11.74 -6.34 5.20
N ALA A 243 11.94 -7.38 4.39
CA ALA A 243 13.17 -7.56 3.61
C ALA A 243 13.24 -6.60 2.42
N ALA A 244 12.10 -6.37 1.77
CA ALA A 244 11.99 -5.41 0.68
C ALA A 244 10.56 -4.88 0.55
N ASN A 245 10.44 -3.65 0.08
CA ASN A 245 9.22 -3.10 -0.46
C ASN A 245 9.34 -3.04 -1.98
N TYR A 246 8.24 -3.33 -2.66
CA TYR A 246 8.11 -3.22 -4.10
C TYR A 246 7.00 -2.22 -4.37
N GLY A 247 7.31 -1.18 -5.15
CA GLY A 247 6.32 -0.15 -5.45
C GLY A 247 6.78 0.76 -6.57
N LEU A 248 5.95 1.74 -6.91
CA LEU A 248 6.26 2.62 -8.03
C LEU A 248 7.40 3.58 -7.68
N ASN A 249 8.10 4.09 -8.70
CA ASN A 249 8.95 5.25 -8.50
C ASN A 249 8.05 6.47 -8.20
N PRO A 250 8.20 7.14 -7.05
CA PRO A 250 7.33 8.26 -6.66
C PRO A 250 7.34 9.42 -7.66
N GLU A 251 8.40 9.55 -8.47
CA GLU A 251 8.48 10.53 -9.55
C GLU A 251 7.37 10.36 -10.59
N VAL A 252 6.86 9.15 -10.84
CA VAL A 252 5.73 8.94 -11.77
C VAL A 252 4.38 9.38 -11.19
N GLY A 253 4.33 9.72 -9.91
CA GLY A 253 3.12 10.10 -9.21
C GLY A 253 2.50 11.38 -9.76
N LYS A 254 1.16 11.39 -9.87
CA LYS A 254 0.37 12.54 -10.34
C LYS A 254 0.59 13.86 -9.57
N TYR A 255 1.02 13.77 -8.31
CA TYR A 255 1.22 14.89 -7.40
C TYR A 255 2.65 14.93 -6.85
N HIS A 256 3.64 14.44 -7.62
CA HIS A 256 5.03 14.41 -7.14
C HIS A 256 5.57 15.82 -6.82
N ARG A 257 5.41 16.76 -7.76
CA ARG A 257 5.76 18.18 -7.60
C ARG A 257 4.53 19.08 -7.48
N SER A 258 4.73 20.24 -6.85
CA SER A 258 3.70 21.25 -6.66
C SER A 258 3.16 21.78 -7.97
N PHE A 259 1.87 22.13 -7.99
CA PHE A 259 1.17 22.56 -9.19
C PHE A 259 0.50 23.92 -8.96
N CYS A 260 0.79 24.89 -9.82
CA CYS A 260 0.19 26.21 -9.77
C CYS A 260 -1.19 26.19 -10.43
N LEU A 261 -2.23 26.58 -9.70
CA LEU A 261 -3.60 26.62 -10.21
C LEU A 261 -3.85 27.77 -11.19
N ILE A 262 -3.06 28.85 -11.12
CA ILE A 262 -3.18 29.99 -12.04
C ILE A 262 -2.50 29.73 -13.39
N CYS A 263 -1.26 29.24 -13.38
CA CYS A 263 -0.52 28.91 -14.61
C CYS A 263 -0.88 27.55 -15.20
N GLU A 264 -1.63 26.71 -14.45
CA GLU A 264 -1.95 25.33 -14.79
C GLU A 264 -0.71 24.49 -15.16
N LYS A 265 0.37 24.68 -14.41
CA LYS A 265 1.67 24.05 -14.65
C LYS A 265 2.31 23.58 -13.35
N VAL A 266 3.13 22.54 -13.47
CA VAL A 266 4.06 22.14 -12.41
C VAL A 266 4.98 23.32 -12.08
N VAL A 267 5.18 23.57 -10.79
CA VAL A 267 6.02 24.66 -10.31
C VAL A 267 7.48 24.28 -10.51
N GLU A 268 8.20 25.08 -11.28
CA GLU A 268 9.63 24.94 -11.55
C GLU A 268 10.45 25.42 -10.34
N GLY A 269 11.62 24.83 -10.11
CA GLY A 269 12.56 25.22 -9.05
C GLY A 269 12.81 24.15 -7.99
N ALA A 270 13.65 24.50 -7.00
CA ALA A 270 13.99 23.63 -5.88
C ALA A 270 12.79 23.47 -4.93
N PRO A 271 12.53 22.26 -4.42
CA PRO A 271 11.55 22.07 -3.35
C PRO A 271 12.05 22.70 -2.04
N PRO A 272 11.15 23.20 -1.17
CA PRO A 272 9.70 23.23 -1.34
C PRO A 272 9.25 24.44 -2.17
N ALA A 273 8.37 24.21 -3.16
CA ALA A 273 7.86 25.24 -4.04
C ALA A 273 6.38 25.58 -3.75
N PHE A 274 6.14 26.51 -2.82
CA PHE A 274 4.78 26.94 -2.42
C PHE A 274 4.30 28.23 -3.09
N VAL A 275 5.18 28.92 -3.83
CA VAL A 275 4.85 30.12 -4.59
C VAL A 275 5.29 29.90 -6.04
N CYS A 276 4.44 30.25 -7.00
CA CYS A 276 4.78 30.10 -8.41
C CYS A 276 5.77 31.18 -8.85
N PRO A 277 6.99 30.85 -9.30
CA PRO A 277 7.97 31.86 -9.73
C PRO A 277 7.57 32.57 -11.02
N ARG A 278 6.63 31.99 -11.80
CA ARG A 278 6.15 32.56 -13.06
C ARG A 278 5.11 33.66 -12.87
N CYS A 279 4.20 33.52 -11.90
CA CYS A 279 3.09 34.46 -11.70
C CYS A 279 3.05 35.08 -10.29
N GLY A 280 3.92 34.67 -9.37
CA GLY A 280 3.94 35.12 -7.98
C GLY A 280 2.79 34.61 -7.11
N SER A 281 1.91 33.74 -7.64
CA SER A 281 0.73 33.27 -6.92
C SER A 281 1.07 32.22 -5.86
N GLU A 282 0.40 32.33 -4.71
CA GLU A 282 0.39 31.32 -3.63
C GLU A 282 -0.72 30.26 -3.81
N HIS A 283 -1.53 30.36 -4.88
CA HIS A 283 -2.54 29.35 -5.23
C HIS A 283 -1.87 28.12 -5.85
N VAL A 284 -1.08 27.43 -5.04
CA VAL A 284 -0.30 26.25 -5.39
C VAL A 284 -0.82 25.07 -4.58
N VAL A 285 -1.06 23.94 -5.24
CA VAL A 285 -1.30 22.66 -4.56
C VAL A 285 0.06 22.02 -4.27
N PRO A 286 0.44 21.84 -3.01
CA PRO A 286 1.72 21.22 -2.66
C PRO A 286 1.84 19.80 -3.23
N GLY A 287 2.96 19.54 -3.90
CA GLY A 287 3.36 18.20 -4.28
C GLY A 287 3.90 17.41 -3.10
N VAL A 288 3.95 16.09 -3.22
CA VAL A 288 4.45 15.20 -2.16
C VAL A 288 5.92 15.47 -1.85
N LEU A 289 6.77 15.70 -2.87
CA LEU A 289 8.16 16.03 -2.64
C LEU A 289 8.31 17.37 -1.91
N ASP A 290 7.58 18.40 -2.35
CA ASP A 290 7.65 19.73 -1.73
C ASP A 290 7.11 19.70 -0.28
N ARG A 291 6.02 18.96 -0.04
CA ARG A 291 5.51 18.74 1.32
C ARG A 291 6.55 18.02 2.18
N LEU A 292 7.15 16.95 1.67
CA LEU A 292 8.15 16.18 2.41
C LEU A 292 9.38 17.03 2.76
N VAL A 293 9.94 17.77 1.80
CA VAL A 293 11.07 18.67 2.05
C VAL A 293 10.73 19.72 3.10
N SER A 294 9.49 20.22 3.14
CA SER A 294 9.06 21.19 4.16
C SER A 294 8.98 20.64 5.59
N ILE A 295 8.89 19.31 5.76
CA ILE A 295 8.77 18.67 7.07
C ILE A 295 9.98 17.83 7.46
N ALA A 296 10.85 17.48 6.52
CA ALA A 296 12.03 16.65 6.77
C ALA A 296 13.00 17.30 7.76
N ASP A 297 13.68 16.49 8.56
CA ASP A 297 14.84 16.90 9.39
C ASP A 297 16.17 16.39 8.86
N ARG A 298 16.14 15.69 7.72
CA ARG A 298 17.31 15.24 6.96
C ARG A 298 17.14 15.60 5.50
N ALA A 299 18.23 15.52 4.73
CA ALA A 299 18.15 15.69 3.28
C ALA A 299 17.19 14.66 2.67
N VAL A 300 16.27 15.13 1.83
CA VAL A 300 15.37 14.27 1.07
C VAL A 300 16.10 13.77 -0.17
N ALA A 301 16.28 12.45 -0.27
CA ALA A 301 16.70 11.79 -1.49
C ALA A 301 15.48 11.15 -2.16
N SER A 302 15.37 11.25 -3.48
CA SER A 302 14.30 10.63 -4.27
C SER A 302 14.83 10.09 -5.61
N GLY A 303 14.21 9.03 -6.11
CA GLY A 303 14.47 8.51 -7.45
C GLY A 303 15.94 8.08 -7.68
N VAL A 304 16.54 8.50 -8.79
CA VAL A 304 17.91 8.11 -9.17
C VAL A 304 18.96 8.57 -8.15
N SER A 305 18.70 9.66 -7.44
CA SER A 305 19.60 10.16 -6.38
C SER A 305 19.69 9.22 -5.17
N ALA A 306 18.69 8.35 -5.00
CA ALA A 306 18.65 7.34 -3.94
C ALA A 306 19.34 6.01 -4.34
N ALA A 307 19.59 5.76 -5.63
CA ALA A 307 20.09 4.48 -6.14
C ALA A 307 21.53 4.12 -5.71
N GLY A 308 22.25 5.07 -5.08
CA GLY A 308 23.62 4.88 -4.55
C GLY A 308 23.77 5.17 -3.07
N LEU A 309 22.69 5.48 -2.34
CA LEU A 309 22.78 5.67 -0.90
C LEU A 309 22.90 4.32 -0.20
N PRO A 310 23.85 4.14 0.73
CA PRO A 310 23.97 2.91 1.50
C PRO A 310 22.64 2.57 2.14
N GLU A 311 22.17 1.33 1.94
CA GLU A 311 21.05 0.83 2.72
C GLU A 311 21.45 0.91 4.19
N ALA A 312 20.74 1.72 4.97
CA ALA A 312 20.97 1.81 6.40
C ALA A 312 20.96 0.39 6.98
N ALA A 313 21.98 0.04 7.76
CA ALA A 313 22.15 -1.30 8.29
C ALA A 313 20.86 -1.77 9.00
N GLY A 314 20.24 -2.81 8.45
CA GLY A 314 19.02 -3.43 9.00
C GLY A 314 17.69 -2.96 8.40
N GLY A 315 17.66 -1.91 7.58
CA GLY A 315 16.42 -1.45 6.94
C GLY A 315 16.27 -1.94 5.50
N GLY A 316 15.31 -2.85 5.25
CA GLY A 316 15.04 -3.44 3.93
C GLY A 316 14.98 -2.46 2.74
N ARG A 317 15.23 -2.99 1.55
CA ARG A 317 15.34 -2.25 0.28
C ARG A 317 13.99 -1.78 -0.28
N TYR A 318 13.97 -0.74 -1.10
CA TYR A 318 12.80 -0.37 -1.91
C TYR A 318 13.14 -0.61 -3.38
N VAL A 319 12.42 -1.52 -4.03
CA VAL A 319 12.62 -1.87 -5.44
C VAL A 319 11.54 -1.20 -6.26
N TYR A 320 11.93 -0.29 -7.15
CA TYR A 320 11.00 0.32 -8.09
C TYR A 320 10.49 -0.73 -9.06
N GLN A 321 9.20 -1.04 -8.98
CA GLN A 321 8.60 -2.08 -9.78
C GLN A 321 7.34 -1.60 -10.46
N ILE A 322 7.22 -1.97 -11.72
CA ILE A 322 6.07 -1.63 -12.56
C ILE A 322 5.26 -2.90 -12.77
N PRO A 323 3.93 -2.88 -12.52
CA PRO A 323 3.06 -4.02 -12.77
C PRO A 323 3.26 -4.57 -14.19
N LEU A 324 3.29 -5.89 -14.35
CA LEU A 324 3.61 -6.53 -15.64
C LEU A 324 2.78 -5.97 -16.81
N ARG A 325 1.47 -5.78 -16.61
CA ARG A 325 0.56 -5.21 -17.62
C ARG A 325 0.87 -3.77 -18.05
N ARG A 326 1.70 -3.05 -17.30
CA ARG A 326 2.11 -1.67 -17.58
C ARG A 326 3.50 -1.61 -18.24
N LEU A 327 4.20 -2.75 -18.38
CA LEU A 327 5.46 -2.80 -19.10
C LEU A 327 5.22 -2.78 -20.61
N PRO A 328 6.07 -2.07 -21.38
CA PRO A 328 5.93 -2.02 -22.84
C PRO A 328 5.98 -3.42 -23.48
N GLY A 329 5.05 -3.70 -24.40
CA GLY A 329 4.98 -4.99 -25.11
C GLY A 329 4.36 -6.14 -24.32
N ILE A 330 3.92 -5.92 -23.07
CA ILE A 330 3.27 -6.94 -22.24
C ILE A 330 1.76 -6.69 -22.21
N GLY A 331 1.07 -7.20 -23.23
CA GLY A 331 -0.39 -7.21 -23.30
C GLY A 331 -1.02 -8.47 -22.67
N PRO A 332 -2.36 -8.57 -22.65
CA PRO A 332 -3.09 -9.69 -22.03
C PRO A 332 -2.64 -11.08 -22.48
N LYS A 333 -2.40 -11.28 -23.78
CA LYS A 333 -1.91 -12.56 -24.34
C LYS A 333 -0.51 -12.92 -23.85
N THR A 334 0.35 -11.93 -23.62
CA THR A 334 1.70 -12.18 -23.07
C THR A 334 1.61 -12.55 -21.60
N ILE A 335 0.74 -11.89 -20.84
CA ILE A 335 0.46 -12.25 -19.43
C ILE A 335 -0.06 -13.67 -19.34
N GLU A 336 -1.05 -14.04 -20.16
CA GLU A 336 -1.61 -15.40 -20.19
C GLU A 336 -0.53 -16.46 -20.47
N ARG A 337 0.36 -16.24 -21.44
CA ARG A 337 1.49 -17.14 -21.73
C ARG A 337 2.46 -17.23 -20.56
N LEU A 338 2.80 -16.10 -19.94
CA LEU A 338 3.69 -16.04 -18.78
C LEU A 338 3.09 -16.82 -17.60
N LEU A 339 1.82 -16.58 -17.26
CA LEU A 339 1.13 -17.29 -16.18
C LEU A 339 0.95 -18.79 -16.51
N GLY A 340 0.72 -19.14 -17.77
CA GLY A 340 0.61 -20.54 -18.20
C GLY A 340 1.90 -21.34 -18.01
N VAL A 341 3.07 -20.69 -17.99
CA VAL A 341 4.37 -21.34 -17.80
C VAL A 341 4.88 -21.21 -16.36
N PHE A 342 4.75 -20.02 -15.77
CA PHE A 342 5.34 -19.70 -14.46
C PHE A 342 4.33 -19.72 -13.30
N GLY A 343 3.04 -19.90 -13.60
CA GLY A 343 1.95 -19.94 -12.63
C GLY A 343 1.47 -18.56 -12.18
N THR A 344 2.35 -17.75 -11.58
CA THR A 344 1.95 -16.48 -10.92
C THR A 344 2.77 -15.28 -11.37
N GLU A 345 2.26 -14.06 -11.16
CA GLU A 345 3.03 -12.83 -11.40
C GLU A 345 4.28 -12.78 -10.48
N MET A 346 4.20 -13.21 -9.22
CA MET A 346 5.37 -13.26 -8.33
C MET A 346 6.46 -14.20 -8.85
N ALA A 347 6.10 -15.37 -9.40
CA ALA A 347 7.07 -16.25 -10.04
C ALA A 347 7.74 -15.56 -11.25
N VAL A 348 6.97 -14.87 -12.09
CA VAL A 348 7.49 -14.07 -13.22
C VAL A 348 8.38 -12.91 -12.74
N LEU A 349 8.09 -12.30 -11.59
CA LEU A 349 8.80 -11.12 -11.11
C LEU A 349 10.03 -11.45 -10.24
N HIS A 350 10.13 -12.67 -9.69
CA HIS A 350 11.20 -12.97 -8.73
C HIS A 350 11.95 -14.28 -8.99
N GLU A 351 11.35 -15.25 -9.67
CA GLU A 351 11.86 -16.63 -9.71
C GLU A 351 12.22 -17.11 -11.12
N ALA A 352 11.42 -16.74 -12.13
CA ALA A 352 11.58 -17.27 -13.49
C ALA A 352 12.97 -16.98 -14.08
N ASP A 353 13.55 -17.97 -14.73
CA ASP A 353 14.88 -17.87 -15.35
C ASP A 353 14.85 -16.87 -16.55
N PRO A 354 15.91 -16.06 -16.74
CA PRO A 354 16.00 -15.14 -17.88
C PRO A 354 15.82 -15.80 -19.25
N GLU A 355 16.38 -16.98 -19.49
CA GLU A 355 16.31 -17.68 -20.77
C GLU A 355 14.87 -18.16 -21.04
N ASP A 356 14.20 -18.69 -20.02
CA ASP A 356 12.80 -19.07 -20.11
C ASP A 356 11.88 -17.87 -20.35
N LEU A 357 12.14 -16.74 -19.69
CA LEU A 357 11.41 -15.49 -19.95
C LEU A 357 11.55 -15.06 -21.41
N MET A 358 12.76 -15.12 -21.98
CA MET A 358 13.01 -14.77 -23.38
C MET A 358 12.27 -15.71 -24.32
N ARG A 359 12.28 -17.02 -24.04
CA ARG A 359 11.57 -18.04 -24.83
C ARG A 359 10.05 -17.82 -24.82
N VAL A 360 9.47 -17.47 -23.67
CA VAL A 360 8.02 -17.31 -23.52
C VAL A 360 7.53 -15.94 -23.99
N ALA A 361 8.14 -14.84 -23.53
CA ALA A 361 7.64 -13.50 -23.76
C ALA A 361 8.31 -12.79 -24.97
N GLY A 362 9.42 -13.34 -25.47
CA GLY A 362 10.30 -12.67 -26.43
C GLY A 362 11.33 -11.78 -25.74
N GLU A 363 12.45 -11.55 -26.42
CA GLU A 363 13.62 -10.87 -25.85
C GLU A 363 13.31 -9.47 -25.32
N LYS A 364 12.58 -8.64 -26.08
CA LYS A 364 12.24 -7.27 -25.65
C LYS A 364 11.41 -7.25 -24.35
N ALA A 365 10.39 -8.11 -24.25
CA ALA A 365 9.56 -8.19 -23.05
C ALA A 365 10.33 -8.76 -21.84
N ALA A 366 11.17 -9.78 -22.05
CA ALA A 366 12.02 -10.34 -21.01
C ALA A 366 13.00 -9.29 -20.45
N ARG A 367 13.64 -8.49 -21.30
CA ARG A 367 14.51 -7.39 -20.85
C ARG A 367 13.76 -6.36 -19.99
N TRP A 368 12.51 -6.01 -20.34
CA TRP A 368 11.67 -5.15 -19.50
C TRP A 368 11.38 -5.75 -18.12
N ILE A 369 11.01 -7.03 -18.08
CA ILE A 369 10.75 -7.75 -16.83
C ILE A 369 12.01 -7.74 -15.97
N LEU A 370 13.16 -8.14 -16.53
CA LEU A 370 14.44 -8.21 -15.82
C LEU A 370 14.91 -6.84 -15.31
N GLY A 371 14.72 -5.77 -16.10
CA GLY A 371 14.99 -4.40 -15.65
C GLY A 371 14.08 -3.98 -14.50
N SER A 372 12.78 -4.35 -14.55
CA SER A 372 11.81 -4.14 -13.45
C SER A 372 12.23 -4.89 -12.18
N ARG A 373 12.74 -6.12 -12.30
CA ARG A 373 13.22 -6.92 -11.14
C ARG A 373 14.36 -6.23 -10.39
N ARG A 374 15.20 -5.47 -11.09
CA ARG A 374 16.35 -4.76 -10.52
C ARG A 374 16.06 -3.31 -10.13
N GLY A 375 14.86 -2.81 -10.43
CA GLY A 375 14.51 -1.41 -10.18
C GLY A 375 15.23 -0.41 -11.09
N GLU A 376 15.72 -0.85 -12.25
CA GLU A 376 16.56 -0.07 -13.16
C GLU A 376 15.77 0.66 -14.26
N LEU A 377 14.44 0.52 -14.26
CA LEU A 377 13.61 1.14 -15.29
C LEU A 377 13.60 2.65 -15.13
N ARG A 378 14.03 3.36 -16.18
CA ARG A 378 13.96 4.82 -16.23
C ARG A 378 12.51 5.26 -16.45
N VAL A 379 12.14 6.34 -15.79
CA VAL A 379 10.80 6.92 -15.88
C VAL A 379 10.89 8.42 -16.16
N GLU A 380 9.93 8.93 -16.91
CA GLU A 380 9.62 10.36 -16.97
C GLU A 380 8.71 10.71 -15.80
N PRO A 381 9.00 11.78 -15.04
CA PRO A 381 8.18 12.18 -13.92
C PRO A 381 6.77 12.62 -14.35
N GLY A 382 5.79 12.38 -13.48
CA GLY A 382 4.44 12.93 -13.58
C GLY A 382 4.33 14.30 -12.91
N GLY A 383 3.14 14.91 -13.01
CA GLY A 383 2.84 16.18 -12.36
C GLY A 383 1.51 16.77 -12.80
N GLY A 384 0.90 17.59 -11.93
CA GLY A 384 -0.36 18.28 -12.25
C GLY A 384 -1.55 17.38 -12.55
N GLY A 385 -1.60 16.18 -11.94
CA GLY A 385 -2.68 15.22 -12.19
C GLY A 385 -2.38 14.17 -13.27
N ILE A 386 -1.25 14.30 -13.99
CA ILE A 386 -0.84 13.37 -15.06
C ILE A 386 0.22 12.41 -14.51
N PHE A 387 0.07 11.10 -14.81
CA PHE A 387 1.07 10.10 -14.45
C PHE A 387 2.29 10.16 -15.37
N GLY A 388 3.46 9.91 -14.79
CA GLY A 388 4.69 9.64 -15.52
C GLY A 388 4.64 8.31 -16.29
N ARG A 389 5.65 8.06 -17.12
CA ARG A 389 5.75 6.85 -17.97
C ARG A 389 7.16 6.26 -17.97
N VAL A 390 7.27 4.98 -18.32
CA VAL A 390 8.57 4.33 -18.56
C VAL A 390 9.19 4.90 -19.82
N VAL A 391 10.46 5.27 -19.74
CA VAL A 391 11.24 5.72 -20.90
C VAL A 391 11.85 4.50 -21.56
N ASP A 392 11.67 4.37 -22.88
CA ASP A 392 12.30 3.30 -23.65
C ASP A 392 13.84 3.46 -23.56
N ILE A 393 14.50 2.51 -22.91
CA ILE A 393 15.97 2.39 -22.86
C ILE A 393 16.48 1.26 -23.76
N LEU A 394 15.58 0.52 -24.40
CA LEU A 394 15.86 -0.61 -25.26
C LEU A 394 15.65 -0.17 -26.71
N SER A 395 16.61 0.61 -27.22
CA SER A 395 16.76 0.90 -28.65
C SER A 395 17.14 -0.37 -29.42
#